data_AF-A0A2G8RR78-F1
#
_entry.id   AF-A0A2G8RR78-F1
#
_cell.length_a   1.000
_cell.length_b   1.000
_cell.length_c   1.000
_cell.angle_alpha   90.00
_cell.angle_beta   90.00
_cell.angle_gamma   90.00
#
_symmetry.space_group_name_H-M   'P 1'
#
loop_
_entity.id
_entity.type
_entity.pdbx_description
1 polymer ?
#
loop_
_entity_poly.entity_id
_entity_poly.type
_entity_poly.pdbx_seq_one_letter_code
_entity_poly.pdbx_strand_id
1 'polypeptide(L)'
;MDPDLLCPNLDAVPSYDEFLHSYLLPNKPVIIGPALISSWPAFSNWSSNGGTINWERLKADYGHREVTVADCSTRDFSDQRREQMLFRDVVSLWQEDKGEALYAKDWHLARTLATDSSRKEPLEAFYTTPDIFRDDWMNAYYSACTEDDFRFVYVGAAATFTPLHRDVYTSYSWSTNVCGRKRWWLFPPDQTPLLFRKGGEEHLETAYDVRNVDPTHFPQFDQARPIVVEQDPGETIFV
;
A
#
# COMPACT_ATOMS: atom_id res chain seq x y z
N MET A 1 -9.71 2.06 26.88
CA MET A 1 -9.21 1.66 25.55
C MET A 1 -8.35 0.43 25.76
N ASP A 2 -8.54 -0.59 24.93
CA ASP A 2 -7.67 -1.76 24.92
C ASP A 2 -6.29 -1.31 24.38
N PRO A 3 -5.20 -1.39 25.17
CA PRO A 3 -3.88 -0.98 24.71
C PRO A 3 -3.37 -1.81 23.51
N ASP A 4 -3.96 -2.97 23.25
CA ASP A 4 -3.64 -3.81 22.09
C ASP A 4 -4.40 -3.40 20.81
N LEU A 5 -5.32 -2.42 20.90
CA LEU A 5 -6.03 -1.83 19.75
C LEU A 5 -5.52 -0.42 19.41
N LEU A 6 -4.22 -0.20 19.51
CA LEU A 6 -3.56 1.05 19.17
C LEU A 6 -2.50 0.83 18.10
N CYS A 7 -2.37 1.79 17.18
CA CYS A 7 -1.24 1.92 16.28
C CYS A 7 -0.49 3.19 16.68
N PRO A 8 0.65 3.09 17.40
CA PRO A 8 1.41 4.25 17.82
C PRO A 8 1.93 5.05 16.62
N ASN A 9 2.04 6.36 16.78
CA ASN A 9 2.72 7.24 15.82
C ASN A 9 4.04 7.71 16.44
N LEU A 10 5.16 7.43 15.76
CA LEU A 10 6.51 7.76 16.19
C LEU A 10 7.04 8.97 15.44
N ASP A 11 7.32 10.05 16.18
CA ASP A 11 7.97 11.25 15.63
C ASP A 11 9.43 10.98 15.23
N ALA A 12 10.10 10.09 15.96
CA ALA A 12 11.49 9.71 15.72
C ALA A 12 11.56 8.32 15.10
N VAL A 13 12.49 8.15 14.16
CA VAL A 13 12.79 6.83 13.60
C VAL A 13 13.38 5.95 14.70
N PRO A 14 12.75 4.80 15.04
CA PRO A 14 13.32 3.89 16.01
C PRO A 14 14.62 3.28 15.49
N SER A 15 15.50 2.87 16.39
CA SER A 15 16.56 1.94 16.02
C SER A 15 15.96 0.59 15.58
N TYR A 16 16.74 -0.20 14.83
CA TYR A 16 16.29 -1.54 14.44
C TYR A 16 15.99 -2.41 15.67
N ASP A 17 16.76 -2.31 16.75
CA ASP A 17 16.54 -3.09 17.98
C ASP A 17 15.22 -2.73 18.67
N GLU A 18 14.91 -1.43 18.77
CA GLU A 18 13.63 -0.96 19.29
C GLU A 18 12.46 -1.41 18.39
N PHE A 19 12.64 -1.30 17.07
CA PHE A 19 11.63 -1.73 16.11
C PHE A 19 11.33 -3.23 16.22
N LEU A 20 12.40 -4.03 16.29
CA LEU A 20 12.35 -5.49 16.41
C LEU A 20 11.53 -5.91 17.64
N HIS A 21 11.87 -5.39 18.82
CA HIS A 21 11.29 -5.82 20.08
C HIS A 21 9.91 -5.21 20.37
N SER A 22 9.63 -4.01 19.86
CA SER A 22 8.39 -3.29 20.18
C SER A 22 7.28 -3.52 19.16
N TYR A 23 7.61 -3.85 17.91
CA TYR A 23 6.63 -3.91 16.81
C TYR A 23 6.73 -5.20 16.00
N LEU A 24 7.93 -5.58 15.52
CA LEU A 24 8.09 -6.73 14.64
C LEU A 24 7.83 -8.07 15.35
N LEU A 25 8.49 -8.34 16.48
CA LEU A 25 8.28 -9.59 17.24
C LEU A 25 6.86 -9.67 17.85
N PRO A 26 6.30 -8.59 18.42
CA PRO A 26 4.95 -8.63 18.97
C PRO A 26 3.82 -8.61 17.93
N ASN A 27 4.14 -8.48 16.63
CA ASN A 27 3.16 -8.28 15.55
C ASN A 27 2.22 -7.09 15.85
N LYS A 28 2.82 -5.91 16.04
CA LYS A 28 2.09 -4.67 16.36
C LYS A 28 2.30 -3.63 15.27
N PRO A 29 1.22 -3.07 14.69
CA PRO A 29 1.35 -2.03 13.69
C PRO A 29 1.88 -0.73 14.31
N VAL A 30 2.59 0.04 13.50
CA VAL A 30 3.15 1.33 13.92
C VAL A 30 3.23 2.30 12.74
N ILE A 31 2.95 3.58 13.00
CA ILE A 31 3.22 4.68 12.07
C ILE A 31 4.55 5.33 12.47
N ILE A 32 5.41 5.58 11.49
CA ILE A 32 6.70 6.24 11.64
C ILE A 32 6.68 7.51 10.79
N GLY A 33 7.09 8.63 11.39
CA GLY A 33 7.03 9.93 10.77
C GLY A 33 7.99 10.14 9.58
N PRO A 34 7.88 11.29 8.90
CA PRO A 34 8.57 11.59 7.63
C PRO A 34 10.11 11.54 7.67
N ALA A 35 10.71 11.60 8.87
CA ALA A 35 12.14 11.47 9.04
C ALA A 35 12.70 10.14 8.50
N LEU A 36 11.87 9.08 8.45
CA LEU A 36 12.27 7.77 7.92
C LEU A 36 12.66 7.82 6.44
N ILE A 37 12.00 8.68 5.68
CA ILE A 37 12.04 8.71 4.20
C ILE A 37 12.55 10.04 3.66
N SER A 38 13.11 10.90 4.51
CA SER A 38 13.53 12.25 4.16
C SER A 38 14.60 12.31 3.06
N SER A 39 15.35 11.23 2.87
CA SER A 39 16.38 11.10 1.84
C SER A 39 15.86 10.58 0.50
N TRP A 40 14.59 10.16 0.42
CA TRP A 40 14.06 9.54 -0.79
C TRP A 40 13.83 10.56 -1.91
N PRO A 41 14.32 10.29 -3.13
CA PRO A 41 13.98 11.11 -4.28
C PRO A 41 12.48 11.16 -4.54
N ALA A 42 11.73 10.07 -4.29
CA ALA A 42 10.26 10.07 -4.41
C ALA A 42 9.61 11.11 -3.49
N PHE A 43 10.08 11.21 -2.23
CA PHE A 43 9.50 12.15 -1.27
C PHE A 43 9.67 13.60 -1.71
N SER A 44 10.79 13.93 -2.34
CA SER A 44 11.04 15.29 -2.84
C SER A 44 10.44 15.55 -4.23
N ASN A 45 10.42 14.56 -5.11
CA ASN A 45 10.10 14.76 -6.53
C ASN A 45 8.67 14.40 -6.92
N TRP A 46 7.99 13.50 -6.17
CA TRP A 46 6.64 13.06 -6.52
C TRP A 46 5.56 13.96 -5.92
N SER A 47 5.91 14.83 -4.97
CA SER A 47 5.06 15.90 -4.47
C SER A 47 5.40 17.23 -5.13
N SER A 48 4.39 18.05 -5.40
CA SER A 48 4.55 19.44 -5.83
C SER A 48 4.56 20.40 -4.63
N ASN A 49 4.89 21.67 -4.87
CA ASN A 49 4.77 22.73 -3.87
C ASN A 49 3.30 22.84 -3.42
N GLY A 50 3.00 22.39 -2.20
CA GLY A 50 1.64 22.33 -1.65
C GLY A 50 1.16 20.92 -1.29
N GLY A 51 2.00 19.89 -1.42
CA GLY A 51 1.70 18.53 -0.92
C GLY A 51 0.77 17.71 -1.80
N THR A 52 0.47 18.18 -3.00
CA THR A 52 -0.27 17.42 -4.02
C THR A 52 0.69 16.66 -4.94
N ILE A 53 0.18 15.69 -5.69
CA ILE A 53 1.00 14.87 -6.59
C ILE A 53 1.58 15.72 -7.73
N ASN A 54 2.87 15.57 -8.00
CA ASN A 54 3.57 16.21 -9.11
C ASN A 54 3.34 15.42 -10.42
N TRP A 55 2.17 15.61 -11.02
CA TRP A 55 1.79 14.90 -12.25
C TRP A 55 2.70 15.19 -13.43
N GLU A 56 3.21 16.42 -13.57
CA GLU A 56 4.13 16.77 -14.64
C GLU A 56 5.41 15.93 -14.57
N ARG A 57 6.01 15.83 -13.38
CA ARG A 57 7.21 15.03 -13.16
C ARG A 57 6.94 13.53 -13.36
N LEU A 58 5.87 13.00 -12.78
CA LEU A 58 5.54 11.57 -12.91
C LEU A 58 5.21 11.18 -14.37
N LYS A 59 4.52 12.05 -15.12
CA LYS A 59 4.29 11.84 -16.56
C LYS A 59 5.60 11.85 -17.35
N ALA A 60 6.50 12.78 -17.07
CA ALA A 60 7.80 12.86 -17.75
C ALA A 60 8.65 11.61 -17.48
N ASP A 61 8.73 11.18 -16.23
CA ASP A 61 9.62 10.09 -15.82
C ASP A 61 9.05 8.70 -16.17
N TYR A 62 7.74 8.51 -16.00
CA TYR A 62 7.11 7.19 -16.05
C TYR A 62 5.91 7.09 -16.99
N GLY A 63 5.48 8.17 -17.64
CA GLY A 63 4.25 8.22 -18.45
C GLY A 63 4.20 7.25 -19.64
N HIS A 64 5.36 6.79 -20.13
CA HIS A 64 5.46 5.82 -21.21
C HIS A 64 5.36 4.36 -20.75
N ARG A 65 5.32 4.12 -19.44
CA ARG A 65 5.23 2.77 -18.88
C ARG A 65 3.78 2.32 -18.83
N GLU A 66 3.56 1.05 -19.12
CA GLU A 66 2.27 0.41 -18.89
C GLU A 66 2.12 0.11 -17.39
N VAL A 67 0.89 0.30 -16.90
CA VAL A 67 0.51 0.03 -15.51
C VAL A 67 -0.80 -0.75 -15.51
N THR A 68 -0.95 -1.61 -14.51
CA THR A 68 -2.22 -2.24 -14.21
C THR A 68 -3.10 -1.24 -13.45
N VAL A 69 -4.28 -0.94 -14.00
CA VAL A 69 -5.25 -0.04 -13.40
C VAL A 69 -6.48 -0.84 -12.99
N ALA A 70 -6.84 -0.76 -11.71
CA ALA A 70 -8.08 -1.30 -11.20
C ALA A 70 -9.20 -0.24 -11.27
N ASP A 71 -10.40 -0.65 -11.68
CA ASP A 71 -11.62 0.12 -11.56
C ASP A 71 -12.32 -0.23 -10.24
N CYS A 72 -12.17 0.64 -9.24
CA CYS A 72 -12.76 0.46 -7.92
C CYS A 72 -14.30 0.45 -7.92
N SER A 73 -14.96 0.87 -9.01
CA SER A 73 -16.42 0.82 -9.14
C SER A 73 -16.94 -0.56 -9.60
N THR A 74 -16.06 -1.40 -10.15
CA THR A 74 -16.42 -2.70 -10.71
C THR A 74 -15.72 -3.81 -9.93
N ARG A 75 -16.45 -4.48 -9.04
CA ARG A 75 -15.96 -5.68 -8.34
C ARG A 75 -15.82 -6.84 -9.33
N ASP A 76 -14.68 -7.53 -9.24
CA ASP A 76 -14.38 -8.75 -9.98
C ASP A 76 -13.87 -9.82 -8.99
N PHE A 77 -14.74 -10.79 -8.67
CA PHE A 77 -14.53 -11.78 -7.60
C PHE A 77 -14.21 -11.15 -6.23
N SER A 78 -13.00 -11.39 -5.70
CA SER A 78 -12.51 -10.83 -4.43
C SER A 78 -11.73 -9.52 -4.61
N ASP A 79 -11.60 -9.03 -5.85
CA ASP A 79 -10.86 -7.81 -6.18
C ASP A 79 -11.69 -6.93 -7.13
N GLN A 80 -11.02 -6.05 -7.86
CA GLN A 80 -11.55 -5.07 -8.79
C GLN A 80 -11.18 -5.47 -10.22
N ARG A 81 -12.02 -5.10 -11.19
CA ARG A 81 -11.71 -5.28 -12.61
C ARG A 81 -10.44 -4.52 -12.96
N ARG A 82 -9.52 -5.15 -13.70
CA ARG A 82 -8.22 -4.58 -14.07
C ARG A 82 -8.04 -4.47 -15.58
N GLU A 83 -7.36 -3.42 -16.00
CA GLU A 83 -6.97 -3.18 -17.39
C GLU A 83 -5.53 -2.65 -17.45
N GLN A 84 -4.83 -2.88 -18.57
CA GLN A 84 -3.51 -2.29 -18.80
C GLN A 84 -3.67 -0.94 -19.50
N MET A 85 -2.95 0.06 -19.02
CA MET A 85 -2.96 1.41 -19.58
C MET A 85 -1.57 2.03 -19.50
N LEU A 86 -1.26 2.95 -20.43
CA LEU A 86 -0.09 3.80 -20.25
C LEU A 86 -0.31 4.75 -19.09
N PHE A 87 0.68 4.89 -18.22
CA PHE A 87 0.56 5.74 -17.03
C PHE A 87 0.14 7.18 -17.38
N ARG A 88 0.67 7.76 -18.48
CA ARG A 88 0.29 9.11 -18.92
C ARG A 88 -1.19 9.25 -19.27
N ASP A 89 -1.83 8.18 -19.74
CA ASP A 89 -3.24 8.19 -20.15
C ASP A 89 -4.11 8.15 -18.89
N VAL A 90 -3.76 7.32 -17.91
CA VAL A 90 -4.43 7.28 -16.59
C VAL A 90 -4.35 8.63 -15.90
N VAL A 91 -3.17 9.26 -15.88
CA VAL A 91 -3.01 10.59 -15.27
C VAL A 91 -3.85 11.64 -16.00
N SER A 92 -3.96 11.56 -17.33
CA SER A 92 -4.83 12.46 -18.09
C SER A 92 -6.31 12.27 -17.71
N LEU A 93 -6.76 11.03 -17.52
CA LEU A 93 -8.11 10.76 -17.01
C LEU A 93 -8.34 11.33 -15.61
N TRP A 94 -7.37 11.25 -14.70
CA TRP A 94 -7.47 11.89 -13.39
C TRP A 94 -7.52 13.42 -13.48
N GLN A 95 -6.72 14.03 -14.34
CA GLN A 95 -6.69 15.50 -14.52
C GLN A 95 -7.94 16.06 -15.22
N GLU A 96 -8.67 15.21 -15.94
CA GLU A 96 -9.93 15.56 -16.60
C GLU A 96 -11.16 15.16 -15.77
N ASP A 97 -11.00 14.74 -14.52
CA ASP A 97 -12.07 14.26 -13.63
C ASP A 97 -12.88 13.08 -14.22
N LYS A 98 -12.21 12.23 -15.01
CA LYS A 98 -12.80 11.02 -15.64
C LYS A 98 -12.27 9.72 -15.06
N GLY A 99 -11.29 9.79 -14.16
CA GLY A 99 -10.58 8.66 -13.57
C GLY A 99 -10.87 8.43 -12.08
N GLU A 100 -11.97 8.94 -11.54
CA GLU A 100 -12.25 8.98 -10.09
C GLU A 100 -12.24 7.59 -9.42
N ALA A 101 -12.61 6.53 -10.16
CA ALA A 101 -12.57 5.15 -9.67
C ALA A 101 -11.28 4.40 -10.05
N LEU A 102 -10.38 5.01 -10.83
CA LEU A 102 -9.18 4.35 -11.35
C LEU A 102 -8.06 4.35 -10.32
N TYR A 103 -7.51 3.17 -10.06
CA TYR A 103 -6.44 2.93 -9.11
C TYR A 103 -5.29 2.16 -9.77
N ALA A 104 -4.19 2.84 -10.08
CA ALA A 104 -2.96 2.17 -10.49
C ALA A 104 -2.37 1.48 -9.26
N LYS A 105 -2.54 0.16 -9.16
CA LYS A 105 -2.18 -0.64 -8.00
C LYS A 105 -1.32 -1.84 -8.38
N ASP A 106 -0.53 -2.30 -7.42
CA ASP A 106 0.43 -3.40 -7.58
C ASP A 106 1.45 -3.11 -8.71
N TRP A 107 1.85 -1.85 -8.86
CA TRP A 107 2.78 -1.45 -9.91
C TRP A 107 4.22 -1.75 -9.51
N HIS A 108 4.83 -2.76 -10.13
CA HIS A 108 6.23 -3.17 -9.96
C HIS A 108 7.25 -2.18 -10.56
N LEU A 109 7.12 -0.89 -10.23
CA LEU A 109 7.97 0.16 -10.81
C LEU A 109 9.44 -0.06 -10.50
N ALA A 110 9.79 -0.45 -9.27
CA ALA A 110 11.18 -0.69 -8.86
C ALA A 110 11.86 -1.75 -9.75
N ARG A 111 11.19 -2.88 -9.96
CA ARG A 111 11.61 -3.93 -10.89
C ARG A 111 11.71 -3.44 -12.31
N THR A 112 10.66 -2.79 -12.82
CA THR A 112 10.65 -2.27 -14.19
C THR A 112 11.82 -1.33 -14.44
N LEU A 113 12.17 -0.46 -13.49
CA LEU A 113 13.33 0.43 -13.61
C LEU A 113 14.66 -0.33 -13.57
N ALA A 114 14.77 -1.36 -12.73
CA ALA A 114 16.00 -2.16 -12.60
C ALA A 114 16.31 -2.98 -13.86
N THR A 115 15.28 -3.43 -14.57
CA THR A 115 15.43 -4.25 -15.80
C THR A 115 15.41 -3.44 -17.10
N ASP A 116 15.23 -2.11 -17.03
CA ASP A 116 15.10 -1.26 -18.21
C ASP A 116 16.46 -1.01 -18.88
N SER A 117 16.81 -1.89 -19.82
CA SER A 117 18.05 -1.79 -20.60
C SER A 117 18.01 -0.72 -21.71
N SER A 118 16.89 -0.01 -21.89
CA SER A 118 16.77 1.01 -22.94
C SER A 118 17.51 2.31 -22.63
N ARG A 119 17.86 2.53 -21.35
CA ARG A 119 18.57 3.74 -20.89
C ARG A 119 20.07 3.51 -20.85
N LYS A 120 20.83 4.50 -21.33
CA LYS A 120 22.30 4.51 -21.28
C LYS A 120 22.84 4.68 -19.85
N GLU A 121 22.08 5.36 -18.98
CA GLU A 121 22.43 5.59 -17.59
C GLU A 121 21.32 5.02 -16.69
N PRO A 122 21.66 4.32 -15.58
CA PRO A 122 20.69 3.85 -14.60
C PRO A 122 19.86 5.02 -14.08
N LEU A 123 18.55 4.83 -13.96
CA LEU A 123 17.73 5.77 -13.19
C LEU A 123 18.17 5.72 -11.72
N GLU A 124 18.31 6.89 -11.12
CA GLU A 124 18.42 6.99 -9.67
C GLU A 124 17.20 6.32 -9.03
N ALA A 125 17.44 5.47 -8.02
CA ALA A 125 16.37 4.79 -7.31
C ALA A 125 15.46 5.82 -6.64
N PHE A 126 14.15 5.73 -6.87
CA PHE A 126 13.20 6.68 -6.28
C PHE A 126 13.04 6.49 -4.76
N TYR A 127 13.49 5.37 -4.22
CA TYR A 127 13.54 5.10 -2.79
C TYR A 127 14.65 4.09 -2.48
N THR A 128 14.96 3.95 -1.20
CA THR A 128 15.80 2.88 -0.65
C THR A 128 15.08 2.24 0.53
N THR A 129 15.24 0.92 0.71
CA THR A 129 14.67 0.23 1.88
C THR A 129 15.27 0.80 3.16
N PRO A 130 14.46 1.34 4.10
CA PRO A 130 14.93 1.87 5.37
C PRO A 130 15.64 0.81 6.20
N ASP A 131 16.61 1.23 7.02
CA ASP A 131 17.48 0.30 7.77
C ASP A 131 16.69 -0.62 8.72
N ILE A 132 15.61 -0.12 9.31
CA ILE A 132 14.72 -0.87 10.20
C ILE A 132 13.93 -1.99 9.50
N PHE A 133 13.83 -1.95 8.16
CA PHE A 133 13.10 -2.94 7.35
C PHE A 133 14.04 -3.84 6.53
N ARG A 134 15.34 -3.88 6.87
CA ARG A 134 16.33 -4.65 6.09
C ARG A 134 16.24 -6.16 6.23
N ASP A 135 15.46 -6.68 7.17
CA ASP A 135 15.09 -8.11 7.24
C ASP A 135 14.06 -8.50 6.18
N ASP A 136 14.26 -8.00 4.96
CA ASP A 136 13.40 -8.26 3.81
C ASP A 136 13.85 -9.54 3.11
N TRP A 137 13.70 -10.67 3.80
CA TRP A 137 14.12 -11.97 3.30
C TRP A 137 13.35 -12.35 2.02
N MET A 138 12.11 -11.89 1.91
CA MET A 138 11.26 -12.14 0.76
C MET A 138 11.82 -11.46 -0.49
N ASN A 139 12.07 -10.14 -0.47
CA ASN A 139 12.68 -9.50 -1.64
C ASN A 139 14.15 -9.89 -1.82
N ALA A 140 14.89 -10.24 -0.77
CA ALA A 140 16.25 -10.77 -0.91
C ALA A 140 16.26 -12.07 -1.75
N TYR A 141 15.35 -13.00 -1.45
CA TYR A 141 15.16 -14.22 -2.24
C TYR A 141 14.67 -13.90 -3.66
N TYR A 142 13.60 -13.10 -3.79
CA TYR A 142 12.98 -12.82 -5.08
C TYR A 142 13.94 -12.09 -6.03
N SER A 143 14.70 -11.12 -5.54
CA SER A 143 15.70 -10.41 -6.34
C SER A 143 16.87 -11.30 -6.77
N ALA A 144 17.22 -12.32 -5.97
CA ALA A 144 18.34 -13.22 -6.26
C ALA A 144 17.96 -14.43 -7.12
N CYS A 145 16.70 -14.88 -7.03
CA CYS A 145 16.27 -16.17 -7.55
C CYS A 145 15.10 -16.10 -8.54
N THR A 146 14.51 -14.93 -8.76
CA THR A 146 13.34 -14.76 -9.63
C THR A 146 13.45 -13.49 -10.49
N GLU A 147 12.50 -13.30 -11.40
CA GLU A 147 12.36 -12.06 -12.18
C GLU A 147 11.28 -11.13 -11.60
N ASP A 148 10.87 -11.31 -10.35
CA ASP A 148 9.76 -10.59 -9.72
C ASP A 148 10.17 -9.93 -8.39
N ASP A 149 9.30 -9.08 -7.85
CA ASP A 149 9.49 -8.42 -6.55
C ASP A 149 8.17 -8.16 -5.80
N PHE A 150 8.26 -7.96 -4.50
CA PHE A 150 7.15 -7.51 -3.65
C PHE A 150 7.35 -6.05 -3.26
N ARG A 151 7.47 -5.19 -4.28
CA ARG A 151 7.70 -3.75 -4.12
C ARG A 151 6.79 -3.01 -5.08
N PHE A 152 5.77 -2.38 -4.54
CA PHE A 152 4.67 -1.85 -5.33
C PHE A 152 4.52 -0.35 -5.17
N VAL A 153 4.18 0.32 -6.25
CA VAL A 153 3.71 1.70 -6.26
C VAL A 153 2.20 1.70 -6.42
N TYR A 154 1.53 2.53 -5.62
CA TYR A 154 0.09 2.72 -5.64
C TYR A 154 -0.22 4.20 -5.91
N VAL A 155 -1.03 4.48 -6.92
CA VAL A 155 -1.46 5.83 -7.29
C VAL A 155 -2.94 5.78 -7.68
N GLY A 156 -3.77 6.62 -7.07
CA GLY A 156 -5.20 6.63 -7.34
C GLY A 156 -5.84 7.96 -6.99
N ALA A 157 -7.04 8.17 -7.52
CA ALA A 157 -7.90 9.26 -7.11
C ALA A 157 -8.41 9.06 -5.67
N ALA A 158 -9.03 10.11 -5.11
CA ALA A 158 -9.68 10.01 -3.81
C ALA A 158 -10.72 8.87 -3.79
N ALA A 159 -10.86 8.22 -2.64
CA ALA A 159 -11.78 7.10 -2.40
C ALA A 159 -11.45 5.76 -3.09
N THR A 160 -10.43 5.69 -3.95
CA THR A 160 -9.83 4.41 -4.37
C THR A 160 -9.38 3.60 -3.15
N PHE A 161 -9.46 2.28 -3.23
CA PHE A 161 -9.25 1.41 -2.07
C PHE A 161 -8.73 0.04 -2.47
N THR A 162 -8.04 -0.62 -1.54
CA THR A 162 -7.74 -2.05 -1.62
C THR A 162 -8.78 -2.80 -0.77
N PRO A 163 -9.45 -3.84 -1.31
CA PRO A 163 -10.35 -4.68 -0.53
C PRO A 163 -9.67 -5.29 0.71
N LEU A 164 -10.44 -5.70 1.72
CA LEU A 164 -9.87 -6.35 2.91
C LEU A 164 -9.12 -7.63 2.49
N HIS A 165 -7.89 -7.76 2.97
CA HIS A 165 -7.03 -8.89 2.68
C HIS A 165 -6.03 -9.07 3.81
N ARG A 166 -5.27 -10.16 3.71
CA ARG A 166 -3.99 -10.36 4.38
C ARG A 166 -2.92 -10.46 3.31
N ASP A 167 -1.70 -10.01 3.62
CA ASP A 167 -0.62 -10.03 2.65
C ASP A 167 -0.19 -11.46 2.27
N VAL A 168 0.46 -11.56 1.11
CA VAL A 168 0.90 -12.82 0.53
C VAL A 168 1.83 -13.54 1.52
N TYR A 169 1.65 -14.86 1.66
CA TYR A 169 2.37 -15.67 2.65
C TYR A 169 2.21 -15.21 4.11
N THR A 170 1.19 -14.40 4.41
CA THR A 170 1.03 -13.77 5.73
C THR A 170 2.28 -13.02 6.17
N SER A 171 3.01 -12.43 5.21
CA SER A 171 4.17 -11.61 5.52
C SER A 171 3.75 -10.30 6.18
N TYR A 172 4.70 -9.67 6.87
CA TYR A 172 4.58 -8.26 7.20
C TYR A 172 4.67 -7.40 5.93
N SER A 173 4.16 -6.17 6.02
CA SER A 173 4.39 -5.15 5.01
C SER A 173 4.69 -3.79 5.64
N TRP A 174 5.28 -2.91 4.84
CA TRP A 174 5.38 -1.50 5.18
C TRP A 174 4.95 -0.66 3.98
N SER A 175 4.23 0.42 4.24
CA SER A 175 3.68 1.29 3.21
C SER A 175 4.00 2.75 3.52
N THR A 176 4.72 3.42 2.63
CA THR A 176 5.02 4.86 2.74
C THR A 176 4.05 5.67 1.89
N ASN A 177 3.33 6.60 2.52
CA ASN A 177 2.38 7.45 1.83
C ASN A 177 3.05 8.77 1.41
N VAL A 178 3.44 8.89 0.13
CA VAL A 178 4.19 10.07 -0.34
C VAL A 178 3.31 11.31 -0.48
N CYS A 179 2.08 11.14 -1.00
CA CYS A 179 1.15 12.24 -1.26
C CYS A 179 -0.28 11.84 -0.85
N GLY A 180 -1.08 12.82 -0.41
CA GLY A 180 -2.46 12.59 0.00
C GLY A 180 -2.56 11.91 1.38
N ARG A 181 -3.72 11.32 1.69
CA ARG A 181 -3.97 10.63 2.96
C ARG A 181 -4.65 9.29 2.71
N LYS A 182 -4.30 8.30 3.51
CA LYS A 182 -4.91 6.96 3.48
C LYS A 182 -5.53 6.64 4.84
N ARG A 183 -6.76 6.15 4.83
CA ARG A 183 -7.37 5.54 6.01
C ARG A 183 -7.21 4.04 5.96
N TRP A 184 -6.75 3.45 7.06
CA TRP A 184 -6.56 2.02 7.22
C TRP A 184 -7.54 1.47 8.26
N TRP A 185 -8.00 0.24 8.03
CA TRP A 185 -8.73 -0.58 9.00
C TRP A 185 -7.96 -1.88 9.18
N LEU A 186 -7.23 -2.00 10.28
CA LEU A 186 -6.42 -3.17 10.58
C LEU A 186 -7.18 -4.04 11.58
N PHE A 187 -7.35 -5.32 11.24
CA PHE A 187 -8.03 -6.29 12.10
C PHE A 187 -6.99 -7.23 12.69
N PRO A 188 -6.84 -7.25 14.03
CA PRO A 188 -6.01 -8.24 14.71
C PRO A 188 -6.35 -9.68 14.27
N PRO A 189 -5.36 -10.58 14.12
CA PRO A 189 -5.58 -11.91 13.57
C PRO A 189 -6.61 -12.76 14.33
N ASP A 190 -6.73 -12.58 15.64
CA ASP A 190 -7.72 -13.25 16.49
C ASP A 190 -9.18 -12.87 16.16
N GLN A 191 -9.38 -11.73 15.49
CA GLN A 191 -10.70 -11.28 15.05
C GLN A 191 -11.09 -11.83 13.67
N THR A 192 -10.20 -12.55 12.97
CA THR A 192 -10.46 -13.11 11.63
C THR A 192 -11.81 -13.86 11.52
N PRO A 193 -12.23 -14.70 12.50
CA PRO A 193 -13.51 -15.39 12.43
C PRO A 193 -14.73 -14.47 12.31
N LEU A 194 -14.64 -13.24 12.84
CA LEU A 194 -15.72 -12.26 12.80
C LEU A 194 -15.91 -11.64 11.41
N LEU A 195 -14.91 -11.81 10.53
CA LEU A 195 -14.85 -11.16 9.21
C LEU A 195 -15.39 -12.07 8.10
N PHE A 196 -15.66 -13.34 8.40
CA PHE A 196 -16.07 -14.33 7.42
C PHE A 196 -17.52 -14.14 6.97
N ARG A 197 -17.73 -14.42 5.69
CA ARG A 197 -19.06 -14.57 5.13
C ARG A 197 -19.71 -15.80 5.75
N LYS A 198 -20.98 -15.68 6.13
CA LYS A 198 -21.81 -16.79 6.59
C LYS A 198 -21.81 -17.91 5.55
N GLY A 199 -21.34 -19.10 5.94
CA GLY A 199 -21.24 -20.26 5.05
C GLY A 199 -20.06 -20.22 4.08
N GLY A 200 -19.18 -19.21 4.22
CA GLY A 200 -17.95 -19.03 3.43
C GLY A 200 -16.67 -19.38 4.20
N GLU A 201 -16.79 -19.96 5.40
CA GLU A 201 -15.67 -20.26 6.30
C GLU A 201 -14.71 -21.30 5.69
N GLU A 202 -15.24 -22.27 4.91
CA GLU A 202 -14.43 -23.26 4.19
C GLU A 202 -13.57 -22.63 3.06
N HIS A 203 -14.00 -21.48 2.55
CA HIS A 203 -13.32 -20.75 1.48
C HIS A 203 -12.59 -19.50 1.98
N LEU A 204 -12.62 -19.25 3.29
CA LEU A 204 -12.03 -18.09 3.94
C LEU A 204 -12.46 -16.76 3.30
N GLU A 205 -13.71 -16.66 2.83
CA GLU A 205 -14.22 -15.45 2.20
C GLU A 205 -14.50 -14.39 3.28
N THR A 206 -13.82 -13.25 3.20
CA THR A 206 -14.00 -12.10 4.10
C THR A 206 -14.81 -10.98 3.46
N ALA A 207 -15.25 -10.00 4.26
CA ALA A 207 -15.91 -8.80 3.75
C ALA A 207 -15.04 -8.09 2.71
N TYR A 208 -15.62 -7.66 1.59
CA TYR A 208 -14.87 -7.03 0.49
C TYR A 208 -14.50 -5.57 0.81
N ASP A 209 -15.48 -4.75 1.17
CA ASP A 209 -15.32 -3.35 1.56
C ASP A 209 -15.82 -3.15 2.99
N VAL A 210 -14.89 -2.92 3.91
CA VAL A 210 -15.15 -2.77 5.35
C VAL A 210 -16.00 -1.54 5.69
N ARG A 211 -16.14 -0.59 4.77
CA ARG A 211 -16.97 0.62 4.93
C ARG A 211 -18.45 0.33 4.68
N ASN A 212 -18.75 -0.75 3.97
CA ASN A 212 -20.10 -1.13 3.57
C ASN A 212 -20.28 -2.65 3.59
N VAL A 213 -20.45 -3.19 4.80
CA VAL A 213 -20.63 -4.64 5.02
C VAL A 213 -22.11 -4.97 5.23
N ASP A 214 -22.62 -5.93 4.47
CA ASP A 214 -23.98 -6.43 4.61
C ASP A 214 -24.11 -7.40 5.80
N PRO A 215 -24.85 -7.03 6.87
CA PRO A 215 -24.96 -7.85 8.08
C PRO A 215 -25.70 -9.17 7.85
N THR A 216 -26.46 -9.31 6.76
CA THR A 216 -27.11 -10.59 6.43
C THR A 216 -26.10 -11.62 5.95
N HIS A 217 -25.04 -11.15 5.28
CA HIS A 217 -23.95 -11.97 4.76
C HIS A 217 -22.80 -12.12 5.76
N PHE A 218 -22.56 -11.11 6.60
CA PHE A 218 -21.47 -11.08 7.58
C PHE A 218 -22.02 -10.77 8.99
N PRO A 219 -22.75 -11.70 9.61
CA PRO A 219 -23.53 -11.44 10.84
C PRO A 219 -22.67 -11.19 12.09
N GLN A 220 -21.37 -11.46 12.04
CA GLN A 220 -20.44 -11.26 13.16
C GLN A 220 -19.57 -10.00 13.00
N PHE A 221 -19.64 -9.32 11.85
CA PHE A 221 -18.73 -8.22 11.53
C PHE A 221 -18.88 -7.03 12.48
N ASP A 222 -20.07 -6.78 13.01
CA ASP A 222 -20.35 -5.72 13.97
C ASP A 222 -19.66 -5.90 15.34
N GLN A 223 -19.19 -7.11 15.63
CA GLN A 223 -18.39 -7.43 16.81
C GLN A 223 -16.91 -7.12 16.62
N ALA A 224 -16.45 -6.98 15.38
CA ALA A 224 -15.06 -6.65 15.09
C ALA A 224 -14.70 -5.26 15.60
N ARG A 225 -13.45 -5.12 16.06
CA ARG A 225 -12.84 -3.93 16.63
C ARG A 225 -11.54 -3.66 15.88
N PRO A 226 -11.62 -3.02 14.70
CA PRO A 226 -10.42 -2.68 13.94
C PRO A 226 -9.64 -1.56 14.63
N ILE A 227 -8.33 -1.58 14.44
CA ILE A 227 -7.47 -0.41 14.63
C ILE A 227 -7.66 0.47 13.39
N VAL A 228 -8.19 1.68 13.58
CA VAL A 228 -8.45 2.63 12.48
C VAL A 228 -7.45 3.75 12.55
N VAL A 229 -6.67 3.95 11.48
CA VAL A 229 -5.63 4.97 11.44
C VAL A 229 -5.73 5.82 10.18
N GLU A 230 -5.38 7.10 10.32
CA GLU A 230 -5.08 7.97 9.19
C GLU A 230 -3.57 8.00 9.02
N GLN A 231 -3.12 7.82 7.79
CA GLN A 231 -1.73 7.96 7.40
C GLN A 231 -1.58 9.23 6.57
N ASP A 232 -0.78 10.17 7.07
CA ASP A 232 -0.50 11.46 6.47
C ASP A 232 0.65 11.40 5.44
N PRO A 233 0.88 12.46 4.65
CA PRO A 233 2.01 12.53 3.74
C PRO A 233 3.36 12.39 4.46
N GLY A 234 4.24 11.56 3.89
CA GLY A 234 5.56 11.24 4.41
C GLY A 234 5.58 10.15 5.47
N GLU A 235 4.44 9.77 6.04
CA GLU A 235 4.39 8.72 7.05
C GLU A 235 4.52 7.32 6.44
N THR A 236 5.15 6.42 7.19
CA THR A 236 5.25 4.99 6.86
C THR A 236 4.52 4.18 7.91
N ILE A 237 3.59 3.32 7.49
CA ILE A 237 2.94 2.35 8.36
C ILE A 237 3.60 0.98 8.18
N PHE A 238 3.87 0.30 9.30
CA PHE A 238 4.22 -1.12 9.36
C PHE A 238 2.96 -1.91 9.75
N VAL A 239 2.70 -3.01 9.04
CA VAL A 239 1.52 -3.88 9.16
C VAL A 239 1.95 -5.33 9.31
#